data_AF-B2AFB9-F1
#
_entry.id   AF-B2AFB9-F1
#
_cell.length_a   1.000
_cell.length_b   1.000
_cell.length_c   1.000
_cell.angle_alpha   90.00
_cell.angle_beta   90.00
_cell.angle_gamma   90.00
#
_symmetry.space_group_name_H-M   'P 1'
#
loop_
_entity.id
_entity.type
_entity.pdbx_description
1 polymer ?
#
loop_
_entity_poly.entity_id
_entity_poly.type
_entity_poly.pdbx_seq_one_letter_code
_entity_poly.pdbx_strand_id
1 'polypeptide(L)'
;PEPNPCLREGYIHARVGINRCWQAIGHARDLFEALSARLSVVLDDWEFPDDVFLAWSSFMLGPSPESAMPTIIVCGASQAARESLCEAIHASGVLPHHILLDHRPVAPDFSRVDPVQ
;
A
#
# COMPACT_ATOMS: atom_id res chain seq x y z
N PRO A 1 15.89 9.27 3.76
CA PRO A 1 14.72 9.67 4.58
C PRO A 1 14.69 8.85 5.88
N GLU A 2 14.83 9.50 7.03
CA GLU A 2 14.68 8.80 8.31
C GLU A 2 13.19 8.56 8.60
N PRO A 3 12.81 7.38 9.12
CA PRO A 3 11.41 7.06 9.40
C PRO A 3 10.86 7.87 10.58
N ASN A 4 9.70 8.50 10.37
CA ASN A 4 9.01 9.32 11.37
C ASN A 4 8.55 8.46 12.57
N PRO A 5 8.91 8.81 13.81
CA PRO A 5 8.60 8.02 14.99
C PRO A 5 7.11 7.88 15.32
N CYS A 6 6.22 8.66 14.71
CA CYS A 6 4.76 8.57 14.92
C CYS A 6 4.07 7.44 14.12
N LEU A 7 4.81 6.70 13.28
CA LEU A 7 4.29 5.59 12.45
C LEU A 7 4.51 4.20 13.09
N ARG A 8 4.94 4.15 14.37
CA ARG A 8 5.60 2.98 14.99
C ARG A 8 4.70 1.94 15.64
N GLU A 9 3.39 2.06 15.52
CA GLU A 9 2.49 1.14 16.19
C GLU A 9 1.69 0.34 15.14
N GLY A 10 1.77 -0.98 15.22
CA GLY A 10 1.29 -1.87 14.17
C GLY A 10 1.49 -3.33 14.54
N TYR A 11 0.40 -4.06 14.80
CA TYR A 11 0.46 -5.48 15.11
C TYR A 11 -0.37 -6.27 14.10
N ILE A 12 0.32 -6.93 13.17
CA ILE A 12 0.00 -8.21 12.49
C ILE A 12 1.18 -8.45 11.53
N HIS A 13 1.77 -9.64 11.56
CA HIS A 13 2.89 -10.04 10.70
C HIS A 13 2.42 -10.87 9.53
N ALA A 14 2.56 -10.36 8.30
CA ALA A 14 2.53 -11.18 7.08
C ALA A 14 3.84 -10.99 6.30
N ARG A 15 4.38 -12.04 5.67
CA ARG A 15 5.57 -11.91 4.81
C ARG A 15 5.20 -11.44 3.41
N VAL A 16 5.91 -10.43 2.94
CA VAL A 16 5.73 -9.82 1.62
C VAL A 16 7.09 -9.82 0.92
N GLY A 17 7.48 -10.99 0.37
CA GLY A 17 8.82 -11.22 -0.15
C GLY A 17 9.88 -11.21 0.97
N ILE A 18 10.90 -10.35 0.84
CA ILE A 18 11.91 -10.12 1.90
C ILE A 18 11.42 -9.20 3.01
N ASN A 19 10.33 -8.45 2.78
CA ASN A 19 9.78 -7.48 3.72
C ASN A 19 8.70 -8.12 4.58
N ARG A 20 8.48 -7.54 5.77
CA ARG A 20 7.31 -7.83 6.61
C ARG A 20 6.26 -6.75 6.36
N CYS A 21 5.01 -7.17 6.35
CA CYS A 21 3.84 -6.30 6.34
C CYS A 21 3.40 -6.10 7.78
N TRP A 22 3.21 -4.83 8.14
CA TRP A 22 2.78 -4.36 9.44
C TRP A 22 1.44 -3.64 9.29
N GLN A 23 0.59 -3.75 10.30
CA GLN A 23 -0.64 -2.95 10.35
C GLN A 23 -0.27 -1.48 10.59
N ALA A 24 -0.93 -0.54 9.93
CA ALA A 24 -0.83 0.87 10.31
C ALA A 24 -1.82 1.18 11.44
N ILE A 25 -1.34 1.84 12.49
CA ILE A 25 -2.21 2.45 13.51
C ILE A 25 -1.80 3.91 13.77
N GLY A 26 -2.63 4.65 14.51
CA GLY A 26 -2.39 6.05 14.83
C GLY A 26 -2.22 6.91 13.58
N HIS A 27 -1.18 7.74 13.56
CA HIS A 27 -0.94 8.70 12.48
C HIS A 27 -0.77 8.02 11.10
N ALA A 28 -0.21 6.80 11.05
CA ALA A 28 -0.09 6.03 9.81
C ALA A 28 -1.46 5.71 9.21
N ARG A 29 -2.43 5.39 10.07
CA ARG A 29 -3.79 5.08 9.68
C ARG A 29 -4.55 6.33 9.23
N ASP A 30 -4.43 7.44 9.97
CA ASP A 30 -5.07 8.70 9.60
C ASP A 30 -4.60 9.19 8.22
N LEU A 31 -3.29 9.04 7.96
CA LEU A 31 -2.68 9.30 6.66
C LEU A 31 -3.30 8.44 5.56
N PHE A 32 -3.50 7.14 5.83
CA PHE A 32 -4.13 6.23 4.87
C PHE A 32 -5.59 6.56 4.61
N GLU A 33 -6.36 6.93 5.63
CA GLU A 33 -7.76 7.34 5.45
C GLU A 33 -7.85 8.62 4.60
N ALA A 34 -7.01 9.62 4.86
CA ALA A 34 -6.96 10.85 4.07
C ALA A 34 -6.50 10.59 2.62
N LEU A 35 -5.52 9.71 2.44
CA LEU A 35 -5.02 9.34 1.12
C LEU A 35 -6.02 8.53 0.33
N SER A 36 -6.75 7.65 1.01
CA SER A 36 -7.77 6.79 0.42
C SER A 36 -8.82 7.62 -0.31
N ALA A 37 -9.34 8.67 0.36
CA ALA A 37 -10.30 9.59 -0.26
C ALA A 37 -9.74 10.28 -1.51
N ARG A 38 -8.46 10.66 -1.51
CA ARG A 38 -7.84 11.33 -2.67
C ARG A 38 -7.57 10.35 -3.82
N LEU A 39 -7.22 9.10 -3.51
CA LEU A 39 -7.04 8.05 -4.51
C LEU A 39 -8.36 7.65 -5.16
N SER A 40 -9.46 7.61 -4.40
CA SER A 40 -10.79 7.38 -4.97
C SER A 40 -11.10 8.35 -6.10
N VAL A 41 -10.78 9.65 -5.95
CA VAL A 41 -10.97 10.64 -7.02
C VAL A 41 -10.14 10.32 -8.26
N VAL A 42 -8.86 9.93 -8.09
CA VAL A 42 -8.01 9.54 -9.22
C VAL A 42 -8.54 8.30 -9.93
N LEU A 43 -9.12 7.37 -9.17
CA LEU A 43 -9.68 6.12 -9.69
C LEU A 43 -11.02 6.31 -10.38
N ASP A 44 -11.85 7.24 -9.90
CA ASP A 44 -13.13 7.58 -10.53
C ASP A 44 -12.91 8.20 -11.92
N ASP A 45 -11.81 8.95 -12.10
CA ASP A 45 -11.42 9.55 -13.38
C ASP A 45 -10.63 8.58 -14.29
N TRP A 46 -10.23 7.41 -13.78
CA TRP A 46 -9.44 6.45 -14.53
C TRP A 46 -10.35 5.43 -15.24
N GLU A 47 -10.28 5.39 -16.57
CA GLU A 47 -11.00 4.40 -17.37
C GLU A 47 -10.41 3.01 -17.12
N PHE A 48 -11.14 2.18 -16.36
CA PHE A 48 -10.78 0.79 -16.15
C PHE A 48 -10.81 0.06 -17.50
N PRO A 49 -9.75 -0.68 -17.88
CA PRO A 49 -9.89 -1.68 -18.92
C PRO A 49 -10.96 -2.69 -18.44
N ASP A 50 -12.01 -2.89 -19.23
CA ASP A 50 -13.30 -3.49 -18.85
C ASP A 50 -13.27 -4.87 -18.14
N ASP A 51 -12.12 -5.53 -18.04
CA ASP A 51 -11.94 -6.87 -17.47
C ASP A 51 -10.94 -6.94 -16.29
N VAL A 52 -10.53 -5.80 -15.72
CA VAL A 52 -9.50 -5.82 -14.66
C VAL A 52 -10.07 -5.42 -13.30
N PHE A 53 -10.34 -6.41 -12.46
CA PHE A 53 -10.53 -6.18 -11.03
C PHE A 53 -9.21 -5.73 -10.41
N LEU A 54 -9.15 -4.46 -10.01
CA LEU A 54 -8.03 -3.89 -9.27
C LEU A 54 -8.48 -3.54 -7.85
N ALA A 55 -7.82 -4.13 -6.86
CA ALA A 55 -7.96 -3.77 -5.46
C ALA A 55 -6.70 -3.03 -5.03
N TRP A 56 -6.83 -2.03 -4.17
CA TRP A 56 -5.69 -1.38 -3.55
C TRP A 56 -5.94 -1.29 -2.05
N SER A 57 -4.85 -1.37 -1.29
CA SER A 57 -4.89 -1.23 0.16
C SER A 57 -3.58 -0.63 0.63
N SER A 58 -3.63 -0.02 1.80
CA SER A 58 -2.47 0.59 2.44
C SER A 58 -1.85 -0.38 3.44
N PHE A 59 -0.54 -0.48 3.41
CA PHE A 59 0.26 -1.41 4.20
C PHE A 59 1.48 -0.66 4.77
N MET A 60 2.04 -1.14 5.87
CA MET A 60 3.37 -0.70 6.31
C MET A 60 4.37 -1.81 5.94
N LEU A 61 5.32 -1.54 5.03
CA LEU A 61 6.28 -2.55 4.56
C LEU A 61 7.70 -2.24 5.01
N GLY A 62 8.35 -3.20 5.66
CA GLY A 62 9.77 -3.11 6.02
C GLY A 62 10.26 -4.32 6.81
N PRO A 63 11.59 -4.48 6.98
CA PRO A 63 12.16 -5.59 7.75
C PRO A 63 11.82 -5.52 9.25
N SER A 64 11.53 -4.33 9.78
CA SER A 64 11.14 -4.08 11.18
C SER A 64 10.02 -3.02 11.26
N PRO A 65 9.30 -2.89 12.39
CA PRO A 65 8.30 -1.82 12.54
C PRO A 65 8.90 -0.42 12.37
N GLU A 66 10.12 -0.21 12.87
CA GLU A 66 10.80 1.10 12.86
C GLU A 66 11.28 1.50 11.46
N SER A 67 11.52 0.52 10.60
CA SER A 67 11.97 0.71 9.21
C SER A 67 10.83 0.57 8.20
N ALA A 68 9.62 0.25 8.66
CA ALA A 68 8.47 0.08 7.80
C ALA A 68 8.01 1.42 7.23
N MET A 69 7.79 1.44 5.92
CA MET A 69 7.28 2.61 5.22
C MET A 69 5.82 2.38 4.83
N PRO A 70 4.99 3.45 4.85
CA PRO A 70 3.65 3.37 4.30
C PRO A 70 3.72 3.09 2.80
N THR A 71 3.02 2.06 2.36
CA THR A 71 3.02 1.57 0.97
C THR A 71 1.60 1.26 0.54
N ILE A 72 1.20 1.76 -0.62
CA ILE A 72 -0.01 1.31 -1.30
C ILE A 72 0.37 0.20 -2.26
N ILE A 73 -0.40 -0.89 -2.23
CA ILE A 73 -0.20 -1.99 -3.17
C ILE A 73 -1.43 -2.09 -4.07
N VAL A 74 -1.21 -1.93 -5.38
CA VAL A 74 -2.21 -2.19 -6.42
C VAL A 74 -2.21 -3.68 -6.74
N CYS A 75 -3.37 -4.32 -6.67
CA CYS A 75 -3.56 -5.76 -6.80
C CYS A 75 -4.54 -6.09 -7.91
N GLY A 76 -4.26 -7.10 -8.75
CA GLY A 76 -5.17 -7.56 -9.79
C GLY A 76 -4.47 -8.51 -10.76
N ALA A 77 -5.19 -9.13 -11.70
CA ALA A 77 -4.61 -10.18 -12.56
C ALA A 77 -3.63 -9.64 -13.62
N SER A 78 -3.99 -8.55 -14.30
CA SER A 78 -3.18 -7.99 -15.41
C SER A 78 -2.02 -7.14 -14.91
N GLN A 79 -0.78 -7.50 -15.28
CA GLN A 79 0.40 -6.69 -14.96
C GLN A 79 0.36 -5.32 -15.60
N ALA A 80 0.04 -5.25 -16.90
CA ALA A 80 -0.03 -3.99 -17.63
C ALA A 80 -1.05 -3.01 -17.01
N ALA A 81 -2.19 -3.53 -16.55
CA ALA A 81 -3.20 -2.69 -15.88
C ALA A 81 -2.72 -2.17 -14.52
N ARG A 82 -2.01 -2.99 -13.73
CA ARG A 82 -1.42 -2.54 -12.47
C ARG A 82 -0.35 -1.47 -12.66
N GLU A 83 0.54 -1.66 -13.63
CA GLU A 83 1.58 -0.69 -13.98
C GLU A 83 0.97 0.63 -14.46
N SER A 84 0.00 0.56 -15.36
CA SER A 84 -0.73 1.74 -15.85
C SER A 84 -1.43 2.52 -14.74
N LEU A 85 -2.07 1.83 -13.79
CA LEU A 85 -2.65 2.50 -12.63
C LEU A 85 -1.58 3.12 -11.73
N CYS A 86 -0.46 2.44 -11.50
CA CYS A 86 0.63 3.01 -10.72
C CYS A 86 1.20 4.29 -11.36
N GLU A 87 1.31 4.31 -12.70
CA GLU A 87 1.70 5.51 -13.45
C GLU A 87 0.66 6.63 -13.31
N ALA A 88 -0.63 6.33 -13.42
CA ALA A 88 -1.70 7.32 -13.25
C ALA A 88 -1.68 7.92 -11.84
N ILE A 89 -1.53 7.09 -10.80
CA ILE A 89 -1.41 7.54 -9.42
C ILE A 89 -0.16 8.41 -9.23
N HIS A 90 0.99 8.04 -9.78
CA HIS A 90 2.19 8.87 -9.72
C HIS A 90 2.00 10.21 -10.45
N ALA A 91 1.43 10.18 -11.66
CA ALA A 91 1.19 11.36 -12.48
C ALA A 91 0.21 12.35 -11.83
N SER A 92 -0.75 11.85 -11.03
CA SER A 92 -1.70 12.69 -10.29
C SER A 92 -1.04 13.55 -9.20
N GLY A 93 0.18 13.21 -8.76
CA GLY A 93 0.84 13.88 -7.64
C GLY A 93 0.13 13.71 -6.30
N VAL A 94 -0.83 12.78 -6.21
CA VAL A 94 -1.62 12.57 -5.00
C VAL A 94 -0.80 11.97 -3.86
N LEU A 95 0.20 11.15 -4.21
CA LEU A 95 1.06 10.46 -3.26
C LEU A 95 2.08 11.41 -2.63
N PRO A 96 2.08 11.57 -1.29
CA PRO A 96 3.16 12.23 -0.58
C PRO A 96 4.50 11.49 -0.78
N HIS A 97 5.61 12.23 -0.75
CA HIS A 97 6.96 11.66 -0.93
C HIS A 97 7.39 10.56 0.04
N HIS A 98 6.71 10.42 1.17
CA HIS A 98 7.02 9.41 2.19
C HIS A 98 6.19 8.13 2.03
N ILE A 99 5.25 8.09 1.07
CA ILE A 99 4.43 6.92 0.77
C ILE A 99 4.95 6.26 -0.50
N LEU A 100 5.17 4.96 -0.41
CA LEU A 100 5.60 4.15 -1.54
C LEU A 100 4.38 3.60 -2.30
N LEU A 101 4.58 3.32 -3.58
CA LEU A 101 3.62 2.65 -4.43
C LEU A 101 4.26 1.37 -4.98
N ASP A 102 3.57 0.25 -4.81
CA ASP A 102 3.98 -1.07 -5.31
C ASP A 102 2.78 -1.74 -6.00
N HIS A 103 3.03 -2.79 -6.77
CA HIS A 103 1.97 -3.57 -7.40
C HIS A 103 2.24 -5.08 -7.37
N ARG A 104 1.17 -5.86 -7.17
CA ARG A 104 1.27 -7.33 -7.03
C ARG A 104 0.09 -8.04 -7.68
N PRO A 105 0.25 -9.30 -8.12
CA PRO A 105 -0.88 -10.08 -8.62
C PRO A 105 -1.94 -10.37 -7.53
N VAL A 106 -1.50 -10.47 -6.26
CA VAL A 106 -2.36 -10.78 -5.11
C VAL A 106 -1.99 -9.84 -3.96
N ALA A 107 -3.00 -9.39 -3.21
CA ALA A 107 -2.79 -8.62 -2.00
C ALA A 107 -1.99 -9.42 -0.96
N PRO A 108 -1.17 -8.77 -0.12
CA PRO A 108 -0.61 -9.40 1.06
C PRO A 108 -1.69 -10.14 1.87
N ASP A 109 -1.47 -11.44 2.06
CA ASP A 109 -2.40 -12.30 2.78
C ASP A 109 -2.20 -12.13 4.30
N PHE A 110 -3.17 -11.52 4.96
CA PHE A 110 -3.18 -11.35 6.42
C PHE A 110 -3.66 -12.59 7.18
N SER A 111 -4.21 -13.60 6.50
CA SER A 111 -4.69 -14.83 7.15
C SER A 111 -3.53 -15.77 7.52
N ARG A 112 -2.36 -15.59 6.89
CA ARG A 112 -1.11 -16.27 7.24
C ARG A 112 -0.28 -15.40 8.17
N VAL A 113 -0.73 -15.32 9.42
CA VAL A 113 0.04 -14.70 10.49
C VAL A 113 1.12 -15.68 10.93
N ASP A 114 2.36 -15.46 10.51
CA ASP A 114 3.49 -16.18 11.11
C ASP A 114 3.63 -15.71 12.57
N PRO A 115 3.71 -16.62 13.56
CA PRO A 115 3.98 -16.22 14.94
C PRO A 115 5.30 -15.46 14.99
N VAL A 116 5.29 -14.32 15.69
CA VAL A 116 6.48 -13.50 15.94
C VAL A 116 7.47 -14.36 16.71
N GLN A 117 8.60 -14.71 16.08
CA GLN A 117 9.76 -15.31 16.76
C GLN A 117 10.65 -14.24 17.36
#